data_AF-A0A4S5EAW6-F1
#
_entry.id   AF-A0A4S5EAW6-F1
#
_cell.length_a   1.000
_cell.length_b   1.000
_cell.length_c   1.000
_cell.angle_alpha   90.00
_cell.angle_beta   90.00
_cell.angle_gamma   90.00
#
_symmetry.space_group_name_H-M   'P 1'
#
loop_
_entity.id
_entity.type
_entity.pdbx_description
1 polymer ?
#
loop_
_entity_poly.entity_id
_entity_poly.type
_entity_poly.pdbx_seq_one_letter_code
_entity_poly.pdbx_strand_id
1 'polypeptide(L)'
;MTSETAEPTVSKATSDDGGTVLRLEFGFAFPPTVLWKHLTEADKLKYWFPSEMEFEPRKDAQILFRYADQKPLRGVVLEAERPSVLAYTWEKDALRWELTRTAENGARLVLLLTPGSPRHAATMAAGWHLTIAGLDDLLNKRDLGQDPALWDVYVERYREQFAD
;
A
#
# COMPACT_ATOMS: atom_id res chain seq x y z
N MET A 1 -27.44 3.44 0.63
CA MET A 1 -26.61 2.24 0.75
C MET A 1 -25.21 2.74 0.99
N THR A 2 -24.75 2.74 2.24
CA THR A 2 -23.34 3.02 2.55
C THR A 2 -22.54 1.90 1.93
N SER A 3 -21.77 2.18 0.87
CA SER A 3 -20.83 1.20 0.34
C SER A 3 -19.87 0.87 1.47
N GLU A 4 -19.71 -0.42 1.77
CA GLU A 4 -18.71 -0.89 2.73
C GLU A 4 -17.30 -0.52 2.23
N THR A 5 -16.36 -0.36 3.16
CA THR A 5 -14.95 -0.09 2.84
C THR A 5 -14.37 -1.26 2.07
N ALA A 6 -13.53 -0.98 1.07
CA ALA A 6 -12.93 -2.01 0.24
C ALA A 6 -12.14 -3.01 1.10
N GLU A 7 -12.53 -4.27 1.04
CA GLU A 7 -11.86 -5.37 1.73
C GLU A 7 -10.86 -6.04 0.76
N PRO A 8 -9.59 -6.23 1.15
CA PRO A 8 -8.61 -6.84 0.27
C PRO A 8 -8.65 -8.37 0.28
N THR A 9 -8.27 -8.95 -0.85
CA THR A 9 -7.68 -10.30 -0.83
C THR A 9 -6.21 -10.18 -0.48
N VAL A 10 -5.78 -10.91 0.56
CA VAL A 10 -4.38 -10.90 1.01
C VAL A 10 -3.79 -12.29 0.90
N SER A 11 -2.53 -12.39 0.47
CA SER A 11 -1.78 -13.64 0.49
C SER A 11 -0.31 -13.42 0.85
N LYS A 12 0.32 -14.49 1.36
CA LYS A 12 1.75 -14.58 1.64
C LYS A 12 2.31 -15.69 0.76
N ALA A 13 3.37 -15.38 0.03
CA ALA A 13 4.10 -16.32 -0.82
C ALA A 13 5.60 -16.25 -0.54
N THR A 14 6.34 -17.25 -1.02
CA THR A 14 7.80 -17.25 -1.06
C THR A 14 8.23 -17.00 -2.50
N SER A 15 9.09 -16.01 -2.73
CA SER A 15 9.70 -15.77 -4.05
C SER A 15 10.76 -16.82 -4.36
N ASP A 16 11.19 -16.87 -5.62
CA ASP A 16 12.17 -17.86 -6.11
C ASP A 16 13.52 -17.78 -5.39
N ASP A 17 13.87 -16.62 -4.84
CA ASP A 17 15.07 -16.37 -4.05
C ASP A 17 14.90 -16.71 -2.54
N GLY A 18 13.75 -17.25 -2.14
CA GLY A 18 13.43 -17.59 -0.76
C GLY A 18 12.92 -16.41 0.09
N GLY A 19 12.75 -15.22 -0.51
CA GLY A 19 12.15 -14.07 0.15
C GLY A 19 10.65 -14.26 0.44
N THR A 20 10.13 -13.65 1.51
CA THR A 20 8.67 -13.55 1.69
C THR A 20 8.13 -12.43 0.82
N VAL A 21 6.97 -12.63 0.20
CA VAL A 21 6.23 -11.60 -0.52
C VAL A 21 4.79 -11.60 -0.03
N LEU A 22 4.33 -10.44 0.43
CA LEU A 22 2.92 -10.19 0.72
C LEU A 22 2.27 -9.57 -0.50
N ARG A 23 1.07 -10.04 -0.83
CA ARG A 23 0.22 -9.48 -1.87
C ARG A 23 -1.08 -9.01 -1.24
N LEU A 24 -1.42 -7.74 -1.40
CA LEU A 24 -2.73 -7.19 -1.04
C LEU A 24 -3.40 -6.68 -2.31
N GLU A 25 -4.61 -7.15 -2.58
CA GLU A 25 -5.38 -6.80 -3.78
C GLU A 25 -6.70 -6.13 -3.39
N PHE A 26 -6.91 -4.91 -3.87
CA PHE A 26 -8.11 -4.11 -3.64
C PHE A 26 -8.81 -3.76 -4.96
N GLY A 27 -10.15 -3.74 -4.94
CA GLY A 27 -10.97 -3.19 -6.00
C GLY A 27 -11.39 -1.76 -5.69
N PHE A 28 -11.19 -0.84 -6.63
CA PHE A 28 -11.62 0.56 -6.52
C PHE A 28 -12.57 0.92 -7.66
N ALA A 29 -13.60 1.73 -7.35
CA ALA A 29 -14.52 2.31 -8.33
C ALA A 29 -13.93 3.52 -9.09
N PHE A 30 -12.62 3.77 -8.94
CA PHE A 30 -11.89 4.89 -9.55
C PHE A 30 -10.89 4.38 -10.58
N PRO A 31 -10.66 5.10 -11.68
CA PRO A 31 -9.72 4.66 -12.71
C PRO A 31 -8.27 4.71 -12.21
N PRO A 32 -7.33 3.96 -12.83
CA PRO A 32 -5.92 3.95 -12.44
C PRO A 32 -5.27 5.33 -12.39
N THR A 33 -5.71 6.25 -13.25
CA THR A 33 -5.20 7.63 -13.28
C THR A 33 -5.54 8.44 -12.02
N VAL A 34 -6.63 8.12 -11.32
CA VAL A 34 -6.97 8.75 -10.03
C VAL A 34 -6.07 8.16 -8.95
N LEU A 35 -5.99 6.84 -8.85
CA LEU A 35 -5.15 6.15 -7.87
C LEU A 35 -3.67 6.53 -8.02
N TRP A 36 -3.18 6.65 -9.25
CA TRP A 36 -1.83 7.11 -9.55
C TRP A 36 -1.52 8.45 -8.89
N LYS A 37 -2.43 9.43 -8.99
CA LYS A 37 -2.24 10.74 -8.34
C LYS A 37 -2.15 10.60 -6.84
N HIS A 38 -2.98 9.76 -6.23
CA HIS A 38 -2.93 9.47 -4.80
C HIS A 38 -1.69 8.69 -4.35
N LEU A 39 -0.96 8.06 -5.27
CA LEU A 39 0.33 7.39 -5.03
C LEU A 39 1.56 8.26 -5.30
N THR A 40 1.42 9.38 -6.04
CA THR A 40 2.59 10.18 -6.47
C THR A 40 2.54 11.65 -6.08
N GLU A 41 1.37 12.20 -5.74
CA GLU A 41 1.21 13.61 -5.39
C GLU A 41 1.21 13.75 -3.85
N ALA A 42 2.22 14.44 -3.31
CA ALA A 42 2.47 14.52 -1.87
C ALA A 42 1.29 15.15 -1.10
N ASP A 43 0.59 16.11 -1.70
CA ASP A 43 -0.61 16.74 -1.15
C ASP A 43 -1.78 15.75 -1.00
N LYS A 44 -1.77 14.63 -1.71
CA LYS A 44 -2.79 13.56 -1.65
C LYS A 44 -2.37 12.38 -0.78
N LEU A 45 -1.10 11.99 -0.87
CA LEU A 45 -0.51 10.89 -0.08
C LEU A 45 -0.67 11.11 1.42
N LYS A 46 -0.39 12.33 1.91
CA LYS A 46 -0.33 12.67 3.33
C LYS A 46 -1.60 12.38 4.15
N TYR A 47 -2.74 12.14 3.49
CA TYR A 47 -4.01 11.90 4.15
C TYR A 47 -4.24 10.43 4.54
N TRP A 48 -3.51 9.51 3.94
CA TRP A 48 -3.76 8.07 4.13
C TRP A 48 -2.47 7.26 4.26
N PHE A 49 -1.36 7.74 3.70
CA PHE A 49 -0.08 7.03 3.69
C PHE A 49 0.66 7.19 5.04
N PRO A 50 1.44 6.19 5.50
CA PRO A 50 2.02 6.21 6.86
C PRO A 50 3.07 7.29 7.13
N SER A 51 3.52 8.00 6.10
CA SER A 51 4.53 9.07 6.21
C SER A 51 4.32 10.11 5.10
N GLU A 52 4.92 11.29 5.26
CA GLU A 52 5.05 12.20 4.13
C GLU A 52 6.13 11.68 3.18
N MET A 53 5.79 11.55 1.90
CA MET A 53 6.67 10.99 0.87
C MET A 53 6.89 12.03 -0.23
N GLU A 54 8.15 12.43 -0.42
CA GLU A 54 8.58 13.40 -1.44
C GLU A 54 9.49 12.70 -2.46
N PHE A 55 9.12 12.73 -3.74
CA PHE A 55 9.90 12.13 -4.83
C PHE A 55 9.42 12.58 -6.22
N GLU A 56 10.22 12.30 -7.24
CA GLU A 56 9.79 12.31 -8.64
C GLU A 56 9.43 10.88 -9.07
N PRO A 57 8.26 10.62 -9.68
CA PRO A 57 7.88 9.28 -10.12
C PRO A 57 8.62 8.90 -11.42
N ARG A 58 9.92 8.67 -11.29
CA ARG A 58 10.86 8.28 -12.35
C ARG A 58 11.90 7.34 -11.76
N LYS A 59 12.28 6.32 -12.52
CA LYS A 59 13.33 5.37 -12.15
C LYS A 59 14.61 6.09 -11.67
N ASP A 60 15.21 5.54 -10.63
CA ASP A 60 16.42 6.00 -9.94
C ASP A 60 16.27 7.34 -9.18
N ALA A 61 15.07 7.92 -9.11
CA ALA A 61 14.82 9.09 -8.28
C ALA A 61 14.93 8.75 -6.79
N GLN A 62 15.52 9.66 -6.00
CA GLN A 62 15.54 9.53 -4.55
C GLN A 62 14.16 9.83 -3.97
N ILE A 63 13.80 9.07 -2.94
CA ILE A 63 12.60 9.30 -2.14
C ILE A 63 13.02 9.75 -0.74
N LEU A 64 12.32 10.73 -0.22
CA LEU A 64 12.45 11.17 1.15
C LEU A 64 11.15 10.88 1.91
N PHE A 65 11.26 10.10 2.98
CA PHE A 65 10.15 9.81 3.88
C PHE A 65 10.33 10.63 5.15
N ARG A 66 9.33 11.43 5.53
CA ARG A 66 9.34 12.26 6.75
C ARG A 66 8.29 11.79 7.75
N TYR A 67 8.71 11.81 9.01
CA TYR A 67 7.85 11.60 10.18
C TYR A 67 8.08 12.79 11.12
N ALA A 68 7.05 13.22 11.86
CA ALA A 68 7.08 14.44 12.65
C ALA A 68 8.30 14.55 13.59
N ASP A 69 8.67 13.45 14.25
CA ASP A 69 9.69 13.44 15.31
C ASP A 69 10.89 12.51 15.01
N GLN A 70 11.18 12.24 13.73
CA GLN A 70 12.27 11.33 13.35
C GLN A 70 13.15 11.90 12.24
N LYS A 71 14.40 11.42 12.17
CA LYS A 71 15.27 11.73 11.03
C LYS A 71 14.62 11.18 9.76
N PRO A 72 14.59 11.96 8.65
CA PRO A 72 14.04 11.46 7.40
C PRO A 72 14.73 10.19 6.93
N LEU A 73 13.93 9.25 6.45
CA LEU A 73 14.41 8.03 5.82
C LEU A 73 14.52 8.23 4.32
N ARG A 74 15.33 7.41 3.66
CA ARG A 74 15.59 7.50 2.22
C ARG A 74 15.24 6.20 1.53
N GLY A 75 14.69 6.33 0.33
CA GLY A 75 14.45 5.23 -0.61
C GLY A 75 14.88 5.61 -2.01
N VAL A 76 14.68 4.70 -2.96
CA VAL A 76 14.88 4.94 -4.38
C VAL A 76 13.73 4.36 -5.18
N VAL A 77 13.29 5.08 -6.21
CA VAL A 77 12.32 4.57 -7.18
C VAL A 77 12.99 3.52 -8.06
N LEU A 78 12.47 2.30 -8.03
CA LEU A 78 12.94 1.17 -8.83
C LEU A 78 12.27 1.14 -10.21
N GLU A 79 11.00 1.54 -10.27
CA GLU A 79 10.19 1.57 -11.49
C GLU A 79 9.08 2.61 -11.34
N ALA A 80 8.78 3.32 -12.42
CA ALA A 80 7.65 4.25 -12.47
C ALA A 80 7.10 4.33 -13.89
N GLU A 81 5.96 3.69 -14.11
CA GLU A 81 5.23 3.67 -15.37
C GLU A 81 3.83 4.23 -15.14
N ARG A 82 3.60 5.48 -15.55
CA ARG A 82 2.29 6.10 -15.36
C ARG A 82 1.26 5.49 -16.31
N PRO A 83 0.02 5.15 -15.86
CA PRO A 83 -0.48 5.15 -14.47
C PRO A 83 -0.52 3.73 -13.87
N SER A 84 0.33 2.81 -14.33
CA SER A 84 0.24 1.37 -14.10
C SER A 84 1.13 0.86 -12.98
N VAL A 85 2.37 1.34 -12.84
CA VAL A 85 3.34 0.76 -11.89
C VAL A 85 4.15 1.83 -11.17
N LEU A 86 4.24 1.69 -9.85
CA LEU A 86 5.22 2.41 -9.03
C LEU A 86 5.90 1.42 -8.10
N ALA A 87 7.23 1.29 -8.19
CA ALA A 87 8.02 0.44 -7.30
C ALA A 87 9.16 1.22 -6.66
N TYR A 88 9.42 0.98 -5.38
CA TYR A 88 10.47 1.66 -4.64
C TYR A 88 10.93 0.90 -3.39
N THR A 89 12.10 1.27 -2.89
CA THR A 89 12.59 0.82 -1.59
C THR A 89 12.10 1.71 -0.46
N TRP A 90 11.85 1.11 0.69
CA TRP A 90 11.58 1.78 1.95
C TRP A 90 12.33 1.09 3.07
N GLU A 91 13.43 1.72 3.53
CA GLU A 91 14.39 1.08 4.44
C GLU A 91 14.91 -0.26 3.90
N LYS A 92 14.49 -1.38 4.48
CA LYS A 92 14.84 -2.74 4.08
C LYS A 92 13.76 -3.41 3.24
N ASP A 93 12.61 -2.76 3.08
CA ASP A 93 11.47 -3.27 2.36
C ASP A 93 11.50 -2.79 0.91
N ALA A 94 10.83 -3.55 0.04
CA ALA A 94 10.52 -3.13 -1.32
C ALA A 94 9.01 -3.19 -1.54
N LEU A 95 8.44 -2.13 -2.09
CA LEU A 95 7.02 -2.01 -2.40
C LEU A 95 6.87 -1.87 -3.90
N ARG A 96 5.91 -2.60 -4.47
CA ARG A 96 5.47 -2.46 -5.86
C ARG A 96 3.95 -2.34 -5.89
N TRP A 97 3.50 -1.20 -6.39
CA TRP A 97 2.10 -0.86 -6.62
C TRP A 97 1.80 -1.11 -8.10
N GLU A 98 0.79 -1.93 -8.37
CA GLU A 98 0.29 -2.19 -9.72
C GLU A 98 -1.17 -1.77 -9.82
N LEU A 99 -1.51 -1.01 -10.85
CA LEU A 99 -2.84 -0.52 -11.14
C LEU A 99 -3.30 -1.03 -12.49
N THR A 100 -4.33 -1.87 -12.49
CA THR A 100 -4.95 -2.40 -13.72
C THR A 100 -6.37 -1.88 -13.86
N ARG A 101 -6.74 -1.38 -15.03
CA ARG A 101 -8.12 -0.97 -15.32
C ARG A 101 -9.07 -2.17 -15.26
N THR A 102 -10.24 -2.00 -14.65
CA THR A 102 -11.34 -3.00 -14.67
C THR A 102 -12.41 -2.63 -15.71
N ALA A 103 -13.31 -3.57 -16.00
CA ALA A 103 -14.35 -3.41 -17.03
C ALA A 103 -15.30 -2.21 -16.76
N GLU A 104 -15.51 -1.86 -15.49
CA GLU A 104 -16.46 -0.82 -15.04
C GLU A 104 -15.80 0.55 -14.86
N ASN A 105 -14.70 0.83 -15.58
CA ASN A 105 -13.89 2.05 -15.45
C ASN A 105 -13.25 2.25 -14.05
N GLY A 106 -13.27 1.22 -13.20
CA GLY A 106 -12.54 1.16 -11.95
C GLY A 106 -11.09 0.67 -12.14
N ALA A 107 -10.46 0.33 -11.03
CA ALA A 107 -9.10 -0.19 -10.99
C ALA A 107 -8.96 -1.31 -9.97
N ARG A 108 -8.17 -2.31 -10.33
CA ARG A 108 -7.57 -3.23 -9.38
C ARG A 108 -6.23 -2.66 -8.94
N LEU A 109 -6.07 -2.42 -7.65
CA LEU A 109 -4.80 -2.08 -7.03
C LEU A 109 -4.20 -3.34 -6.42
N VAL A 110 -2.92 -3.59 -6.72
CA VAL A 110 -2.13 -4.63 -6.09
C VAL A 110 -0.93 -3.98 -5.42
N LEU A 111 -0.76 -4.23 -4.12
CA LEU A 111 0.50 -3.98 -3.42
C LEU A 111 1.23 -5.32 -3.27
N LEU A 112 2.41 -5.40 -3.86
CA LEU A 112 3.41 -6.42 -3.56
C LEU A 112 4.43 -5.82 -2.60
N LEU A 113 4.54 -6.41 -1.41
CA LEU A 113 5.46 -6.00 -0.37
C LEU A 113 6.46 -7.12 -0.11
N THR A 114 7.74 -6.83 -0.31
CA THR A 114 8.85 -7.71 0.08
C THR A 114 9.47 -7.15 1.35
N PRO A 115 9.17 -7.71 2.53
CA PRO A 115 9.70 -7.21 3.78
C PRO A 115 11.17 -7.59 3.95
N GLY A 116 11.96 -6.67 4.50
CA GLY A 116 13.34 -6.94 4.90
C GLY A 116 13.48 -7.91 6.07
N SER A 117 12.37 -8.21 6.76
CA SER A 117 12.28 -9.26 7.78
C SER A 117 10.92 -9.98 7.72
N PRO A 118 10.89 -11.29 7.45
CA PRO A 118 9.64 -12.04 7.33
C PRO A 118 8.90 -12.22 8.66
N ARG A 119 9.55 -11.97 9.81
CA ARG A 119 8.97 -12.16 11.16
C ARG A 119 7.74 -11.28 11.43
N HIS A 120 7.52 -10.25 10.63
CA HIS A 120 6.43 -9.28 10.83
C HIS A 120 5.34 -9.35 9.74
N ALA A 121 5.28 -10.43 8.97
CA ALA A 121 4.34 -10.58 7.85
C ALA A 121 2.87 -10.24 8.20
N ALA A 122 2.34 -10.79 9.29
CA ALA A 122 0.96 -10.52 9.73
C ALA A 122 0.73 -9.06 10.12
N THR A 123 1.66 -8.47 10.87
CA THR A 123 1.60 -7.06 11.29
C THR A 123 1.69 -6.12 10.09
N MET A 124 2.55 -6.43 9.12
CA MET A 124 2.66 -5.63 7.90
C MET A 124 1.42 -5.74 7.02
N ALA A 125 0.85 -6.93 6.88
CA ALA A 125 -0.42 -7.13 6.17
C ALA A 125 -1.55 -6.32 6.82
N ALA A 126 -1.66 -6.33 8.16
CA ALA A 126 -2.65 -5.53 8.90
C ALA A 126 -2.45 -4.03 8.68
N GLY A 127 -1.21 -3.54 8.81
CA GLY A 127 -0.89 -2.13 8.58
C GLY A 127 -1.23 -1.68 7.17
N TRP A 128 -0.84 -2.43 6.15
CA TRP A 128 -1.13 -2.09 4.76
C TRP A 128 -2.61 -2.23 4.39
N HIS A 129 -3.31 -3.19 4.98
CA HIS A 129 -4.76 -3.28 4.85
C HIS A 129 -5.40 -1.98 5.32
N LEU A 130 -5.22 -1.61 6.59
CA LEU A 130 -5.82 -0.40 7.18
C LEU A 130 -5.41 0.87 6.42
N THR A 131 -4.14 0.95 6.02
CA THR A 131 -3.60 2.07 5.23
C THR A 131 -4.36 2.24 3.92
N ILE A 132 -4.53 1.17 3.13
CA ILE A 132 -5.18 1.23 1.82
C ILE A 132 -6.71 1.34 1.94
N ALA A 133 -7.31 0.75 2.98
CA ALA A 133 -8.72 0.99 3.32
C ALA A 133 -9.00 2.49 3.56
N GLY A 134 -8.09 3.19 4.24
CA GLY A 134 -8.14 4.64 4.40
C GLY A 134 -8.11 5.43 3.08
N LEU A 135 -7.40 4.93 2.05
CA LEU A 135 -7.46 5.53 0.70
C LEU A 135 -8.86 5.39 0.10
N ASP A 136 -9.51 4.23 0.25
CA ASP A 136 -10.87 4.01 -0.24
C ASP A 136 -11.87 4.93 0.48
N ASP A 137 -11.75 5.09 1.79
CA ASP A 137 -12.56 6.04 2.55
C ASP A 137 -12.36 7.48 2.08
N LEU A 138 -11.11 7.91 1.90
CA LEU A 138 -10.76 9.24 1.41
C LEU A 138 -11.41 9.52 0.05
N LEU A 139 -11.30 8.58 -0.89
CA LEU A 139 -11.83 8.74 -2.25
C LEU A 139 -13.37 8.76 -2.27
N ASN A 140 -14.00 7.99 -1.39
CA ASN A 140 -15.46 7.95 -1.24
C ASN A 140 -16.01 9.02 -0.28
N LYS A 141 -15.16 9.90 0.26
CA LYS A 141 -15.52 10.94 1.24
C LYS A 141 -16.21 10.37 2.49
N ARG A 142 -15.77 9.20 2.94
CA ARG A 142 -16.12 8.63 4.23
C ARG A 142 -15.13 9.13 5.29
N ASP A 143 -15.51 9.02 6.55
CA ASP A 143 -14.56 9.17 7.65
C ASP A 143 -13.46 8.11 7.48
N LEU A 144 -12.19 8.50 7.63
CA LEU A 144 -11.06 7.60 7.41
C LEU A 144 -11.15 6.40 8.37
N GLY A 145 -11.27 5.20 7.83
CA GLY A 145 -11.40 3.92 8.53
C GLY A 145 -10.08 3.35 9.06
N GLN A 146 -9.08 4.21 9.31
CA GLN A 146 -7.90 3.84 10.08
C GLN A 146 -8.29 3.75 11.56
N ASP A 147 -9.15 2.80 11.90
CA ASP A 147 -9.60 2.55 13.27
C ASP A 147 -8.54 1.74 14.02
N PRO A 148 -7.88 2.32 15.04
CA PRO A 148 -6.89 1.58 15.83
C PRO A 148 -7.48 0.36 16.53
N ALA A 149 -8.80 0.33 16.78
CA ALA A 149 -9.46 -0.83 17.40
C ALA A 149 -9.46 -2.07 16.50
N LEU A 150 -9.32 -1.89 15.18
CA LEU A 150 -9.24 -3.00 14.22
C LEU A 150 -7.83 -3.60 14.10
N TRP A 151 -6.82 -2.98 14.73
CA TRP A 151 -5.43 -3.42 14.66
C TRP A 151 -5.26 -4.88 15.12
N ASP A 152 -5.67 -5.18 16.36
CA ASP A 152 -5.50 -6.53 16.92
C ASP A 152 -6.31 -7.57 16.14
N VAL A 153 -7.48 -7.18 15.62
CA VAL A 153 -8.34 -8.02 14.80
C VAL A 153 -7.63 -8.44 13.51
N TYR A 154 -7.08 -7.49 12.76
CA TYR A 154 -6.41 -7.80 11.50
C TYR A 154 -5.06 -8.48 11.70
N VAL A 155 -4.31 -8.10 12.74
CA VAL A 155 -3.07 -8.79 13.08
C VAL A 155 -3.34 -10.26 13.38
N GLU A 156 -4.35 -10.57 14.19
CA GLU A 156 -4.68 -11.95 14.52
C GLU A 156 -5.21 -12.71 13.30
N ARG A 157 -6.10 -12.10 12.51
CA ARG A 157 -6.58 -12.69 11.25
C ARG A 157 -5.41 -13.10 10.35
N TYR A 158 -4.42 -12.22 10.16
CA TYR A 158 -3.29 -12.54 9.28
C TYR A 158 -2.29 -13.50 9.92
N ARG A 159 -2.20 -13.58 11.26
CA ARG A 159 -1.45 -14.66 11.91
C ARG A 159 -2.08 -16.00 11.62
N GLU A 160 -3.40 -16.12 11.78
CA GLU A 160 -4.14 -17.36 11.49
C GLU A 160 -4.05 -17.71 10.00
N GLN A 161 -4.26 -16.74 9.11
CA GLN A 161 -4.22 -16.95 7.68
C GLN A 161 -2.82 -17.36 7.17
N PHE A 162 -1.76 -16.88 7.82
CA PHE A 162 -0.37 -17.19 7.45
C PHE A 162 0.25 -18.30 8.30
N ALA A 163 -0.49 -18.86 9.26
CA ALA A 163 -0.14 -20.09 9.93
C ALA A 163 -0.41 -21.21 8.92
N ASP A 164 0.66 -21.85 8.46
CA ASP A 164 0.57 -23.00 7.55
C ASP A 164 -0.25 -24.15 8.15
#